data_AF-A0A3D3F1G0-F1
#
_entry.id   AF-A0A3D3F1G0-F1
#
_cell.length_a   1.000
_cell.length_b   1.000
_cell.length_c   1.000
_cell.angle_alpha   90.00
_cell.angle_beta   90.00
_cell.angle_gamma   90.00
#
_symmetry.space_group_name_H-M   'P 1'
#
loop_
_entity.id
_entity.type
_entity.pdbx_description
1 polymer ?
#
loop_
_entity_poly.entity_id
_entity_poly.type
_entity_poly.pdbx_seq_one_letter_code
_entity_poly.pdbx_strand_id
1 'polypeptide(L)' 'MDYRKINSHIILLLIVSIVGLIIAMVGRLVVLDKGIDAGTANLTFLIILGMCGIAYLIILATLSHV' A
#
# COMPACT_ATOMS: atom_id res chain seq x y z
N MET A 1 18.11 -8.37 18.78
CA MET A 1 17.23 -7.55 17.92
C MET A 1 16.77 -6.36 18.73
N ASP A 2 17.07 -5.13 18.29
CA ASP A 2 16.69 -3.92 19.02
C ASP A 2 15.18 -3.68 18.87
N TYR A 3 14.44 -3.82 19.98
CA TYR A 3 12.98 -3.73 20.00
C TYR A 3 12.46 -2.37 19.50
N ARG A 4 13.25 -1.30 19.66
CA ARG A 4 12.88 0.05 19.21
C ARG A 4 12.87 0.16 17.70
N LYS A 5 13.80 -0.53 17.01
CA LYS A 5 13.89 -0.56 15.54
C LYS A 5 12.72 -1.33 14.92
N ILE A 6 12.33 -2.47 15.51
CA ILE A 6 11.17 -3.28 15.07
C ILE A 6 9.88 -2.48 15.22
N ASN A 7 9.68 -1.80 16.35
CA ASN A 7 8.48 -1.00 16.58
C ASN A 7 8.33 0.14 15.55
N SER A 8 9.45 0.79 15.20
CA SER A 8 9.45 1.84 14.17
C SER A 8 9.09 1.32 12.78
N HIS A 9 9.59 0.15 12.37
CA HIS A 9 9.23 -0.46 11.08
C HIS A 9 7.76 -0.90 11.03
N ILE A 10 7.22 -1.45 12.12
CA ILE A 10 5.80 -1.83 12.20
C ILE A 10 4.90 -0.59 12.13
N ILE A 11 5.26 0.51 12.79
CA ILE A 11 4.53 1.77 12.71
C ILE A 11 4.55 2.34 11.29
N LEU A 12 5.72 2.33 10.64
CA LEU A 12 5.86 2.76 9.24
C LEU A 12 4.98 1.92 8.30
N LEU A 13 5.01 0.59 8.47
CA LEU A 13 4.20 -0.35 7.71
C LEU A 13 2.71 -0.07 7.88
N LEU A 14 2.27 0.18 9.12
CA LEU A 14 0.89 0.46 9.44
C LEU A 14 0.40 1.75 8.77
N ILE A 15 1.22 2.81 8.77
CA ILE A 15 0.90 4.09 8.11
C ILE A 15 0.81 3.90 6.59
N VAL A 16 1.82 3.26 5.98
CA VAL A 16 1.82 3.00 4.53
C VAL A 16 0.65 2.13 4.12
N SER A 17 0.31 1.13 4.93
CA SER A 17 -0.85 0.27 4.70
C SER A 17 -2.17 1.05 4.72
N ILE A 18 -2.40 1.90 5.74
CA ILE A 18 -3.62 2.72 5.84
C ILE A 18 -3.73 3.68 4.64
N VAL A 19 -2.66 4.41 4.32
CA VAL A 19 -2.66 5.35 3.20
C VAL A 19 -2.87 4.63 1.87
N GLY A 20 -2.18 3.51 1.66
CA GLY A 20 -2.33 2.68 0.46
C GLY A 20 -3.74 2.13 0.30
N LEU A 21 -4.38 1.71 1.40
CA LEU A 21 -5.77 1.24 1.41
C LEU A 21 -6.74 2.36 1.02
N ILE A 22 -6.55 3.56 1.54
CA ILE A 22 -7.39 4.72 1.19
C ILE A 22 -7.27 5.02 -0.31
N ILE A 23 -6.03 5.08 -0.84
CA ILE A 23 -5.79 5.35 -2.26
C ILE A 23 -6.40 4.24 -3.14
N ALA A 24 -6.23 2.97 -2.74
CA ALA A 24 -6.79 1.84 -3.48
C ALA A 24 -8.33 1.86 -3.48
N MET A 25 -8.96 2.20 -2.35
CA MET A 25 -10.42 2.36 -2.27
C MET A 25 -10.92 3.50 -3.14
N VAL A 26 -10.26 4.66 -3.13
CA VAL A 26 -10.60 5.79 -4.02
C VAL A 26 -10.44 5.38 -5.49
N GLY A 27 -9.34 4.73 -5.85
CA GLY A 27 -9.12 4.24 -7.21
C GLY A 27 -10.20 3.27 -7.68
N ARG A 28 -10.62 2.34 -6.81
CA ARG A 28 -11.72 1.41 -7.08
C ARG A 28 -13.05 2.15 -7.27
N LEU A 29 -13.36 3.12 -6.42
CA LEU A 29 -14.57 3.93 -6.53
C LEU A 29 -14.62 4.72 -7.83
N VAL A 30 -13.50 5.34 -8.23
CA VAL A 30 -13.39 6.07 -9.50
C VAL A 30 -13.62 5.14 -10.69
N VAL A 31 -13.02 3.95 -10.69
CA VAL A 31 -13.23 2.98 -11.78
C VAL A 31 -14.70 2.54 -11.87
N LEU A 32 -15.33 2.29 -10.72
CA LEU A 32 -16.73 1.88 -10.68
C LEU A 32 -17.68 3.01 -11.13
N ASP A 33 -17.38 4.26 -10.77
CA ASP A 33 -18.10 5.46 -11.21
C ASP A 33 -18.07 5.64 -12.74
N LYS A 34 -16.96 5.23 -13.39
CA LYS A 34 -16.85 5.22 -14.86
C LYS A 34 -17.64 4.10 -15.55
N GLY A 35 -18.42 3.32 -14.81
CA GLY A 35 -19.22 2.22 -15.35
C GLY A 35 -18.38 1.01 -15.80
N ILE A 36 -17.13 0.91 -15.34
CA ILE A 36 -16.25 -0.21 -15.63
C ILE A 36 -16.65 -1.41 -14.75
N ASP A 37 -16.54 -2.63 -15.31
CA ASP A 37 -16.86 -3.87 -14.61
C ASP A 37 -16.16 -4.02 -13.26
N ALA A 38 -16.87 -4.62 -12.31
CA ALA A 38 -16.36 -4.91 -10.97
C ALA A 38 -15.06 -5.74 -10.98
N GLY A 39 -14.88 -6.58 -12.00
CA GLY A 39 -13.63 -7.34 -12.20
C GLY A 39 -12.42 -6.42 -12.42
N THR A 40 -12.55 -5.42 -13.29
CA THR A 40 -11.49 -4.44 -13.55
C THR A 40 -11.29 -3.51 -12.35
N ALA A 41 -12.37 -3.09 -11.67
CA ALA A 41 -12.26 -2.29 -10.45
C ALA A 41 -11.48 -3.01 -9.33
N ASN A 42 -11.73 -4.31 -9.15
CA ASN A 42 -10.98 -5.13 -8.20
C ASN A 42 -9.52 -5.34 -8.62
N LEU A 43 -9.25 -5.48 -9.92
CA LEU A 43 -7.89 -5.55 -10.43
C LEU A 43 -7.12 -4.24 -10.19
N THR A 44 -7.75 -3.08 -10.43
CA THR A 44 -7.17 -1.78 -10.12
C THR A 44 -6.86 -1.64 -8.63
N PHE A 45 -7.77 -2.07 -7.76
CA PHE A 45 -7.52 -2.12 -6.31
C PHE A 45 -6.28 -2.96 -5.96
N LEU A 46 -6.18 -4.16 -6.52
CA LEU A 46 -5.06 -5.08 -6.27
C LEU A 46 -3.72 -4.50 -6.77
N ILE A 47 -3.71 -3.86 -7.94
CA ILE A 47 -2.50 -3.25 -8.52
C ILE A 47 -2.01 -2.10 -7.63
N ILE A 48 -2.91 -1.22 -7.19
CA ILE A 48 -2.57 -0.11 -6.29
C ILE A 48 -2.02 -0.64 -4.96
N LEU A 49 -2.68 -1.66 -4.38
CA LEU A 49 -2.23 -2.29 -3.14
C LEU A 49 -0.83 -2.92 -3.30
N GLY A 50 -0.59 -3.62 -4.41
CA GLY A 50 0.69 -4.22 -4.74
C GLY A 50 1.81 -3.19 -4.91
N MET A 51 1.54 -2.09 -5.60
CA MET A 51 2.47 -0.96 -5.75
C MET A 51 2.85 -0.34 -4.40
N CYS A 52 1.87 -0.14 -3.50
CA CYS A 52 2.14 0.33 -2.14
C CYS A 52 3.02 -0.64 -1.35
N GLY A 53 2.78 -1.95 -1.47
CA GLY A 53 3.61 -2.98 -0.84
C GLY A 53 5.04 -2.97 -1.36
N ILE A 54 5.24 -2.88 -2.68
CA ILE A 54 6.58 -2.78 -3.29
C ILE A 54 7.30 -1.51 -2.82
N ALA A 55 6.63 -0.37 -2.84
CA ALA A 55 7.20 0.89 -2.36
C ALA A 55 7.65 0.80 -0.89
N TYR A 56 6.84 0.19 -0.02
CA TYR A 56 7.22 -0.08 1.37
C TYR A 56 8.49 -0.95 1.46
N LEU A 57 8.55 -2.06 0.69
CA LEU A 57 9.71 -2.94 0.70
C LEU A 57 10.98 -2.23 0.22
N ILE A 58 10.88 -1.35 -0.77
CA ILE A 58 11.98 -0.51 -1.23
C ILE A 58 12.44 0.43 -0.12
N ILE A 59 11.52 1.18 0.50
CA ILE A 59 11.83 2.09 1.61
C ILE A 59 12.51 1.33 2.76
N LEU A 60 11.99 0.16 3.10
CA LEU A 60 12.55 -0.71 4.14
C LEU A 60 13.97 -1.16 3.77
N ALA A 61 14.21 -1.58 2.53
CA ALA A 61 15.52 -2.01 2.05
C ALA A 61 16.53 -0.85 2.08
N THR A 62 16.12 0.35 1.65
CA THR A 62 16.96 1.55 1.68
C THR A 62 17.29 1.98 3.11
N LEU A 63 16.30 2.01 4.02
CA LEU A 63 16.55 2.35 5.43
C LEU A 63 17.33 1.26 6.20
N SER A 64 17.23 0.00 5.78
CA SER A 64 17.97 -1.09 6.44
C SER A 64 19.43 -1.15 6.02
N HIS A 65 19.76 -0.56 4.86
CA HIS A 65 21.12 -0.48 4.33
C HIS A 65 21.90 0.76 4.85
N VAL A 66 21.22 1.71 5.50
CA VAL A 66 21.81 2.88 6.17
C VAL A 66 22.03 2.63 7.67
#